data_AF-A0A7C4B958-F1
#
_entry.id   AF-A0A7C4B958-F1
#
_cell.length_a   1.000
_cell.length_b   1.000
_cell.length_c   1.000
_cell.angle_alpha   90.00
_cell.angle_beta   90.00
_cell.angle_gamma   90.00
#
_symmetry.space_group_name_H-M   'P 1'
#
loop_
_entity.id
_entity.type
_entity.pdbx_description
1 polymer ?
#
loop_
_entity_poly.entity_id
_entity_poly.type
_entity_poly.pdbx_seq_one_letter_code
_entity_poly.pdbx_strand_id
1 'polypeptide(L)'
;MKPLEALELVERILRERGYVTERLIEEGEHVLKVSLGQKLAFIRFHEEKGLLKELRLRYEEVPGLTVLKCDQPEKPARCIEELLSRMPARG
;
A
#
# COMPACT_ATOMS: atom_id res chain seq x y z
N MET A 1 -2.60 14.86 0.09
CA MET A 1 -3.35 14.42 -1.11
C MET A 1 -4.57 13.63 -0.70
N LYS A 2 -5.55 13.48 -1.60
CA LYS A 2 -6.70 12.62 -1.36
C LYS A 2 -6.28 11.14 -1.39
N PRO A 3 -6.94 10.25 -0.64
CA PRO A 3 -6.62 8.81 -0.64
C PRO A 3 -6.67 8.17 -2.02
N LEU A 4 -7.62 8.59 -2.86
CA LEU A 4 -7.76 8.09 -4.22
C LEU A 4 -6.54 8.43 -5.10
N GLU A 5 -6.05 9.68 -5.04
CA GLU A 5 -4.87 10.11 -5.77
C GLU A 5 -3.62 9.33 -5.33
N ALA A 6 -3.51 9.07 -4.03
CA ALA A 6 -2.43 8.25 -3.49
C ALA A 6 -2.51 6.80 -3.99
N LEU A 7 -3.72 6.23 -4.01
CA LEU A 7 -3.95 4.88 -4.50
C LEU A 7 -3.56 4.76 -5.97
N GLU A 8 -3.97 5.70 -6.82
CA GLU A 8 -3.65 5.69 -8.25
C GLU A 8 -2.15 5.78 -8.50
N LEU A 9 -1.45 6.64 -7.74
CA LEU A 9 0.00 6.74 -7.81
C LEU A 9 0.68 5.42 -7.38
N VAL A 10 0.25 4.85 -6.25
CA VAL A 10 0.79 3.60 -5.73
C VAL A 10 0.56 2.46 -6.71
N GLU A 11 -0.66 2.32 -7.22
CA GLU A 11 -1.02 1.31 -8.19
C GLU A 11 -0.16 1.40 -9.44
N ARG A 12 -0.01 2.60 -10.00
CA ARG A 12 0.82 2.83 -11.19
C ARG A 12 2.26 2.36 -10.97
N ILE A 13 2.90 2.80 -9.88
CA ILE A 13 4.29 2.45 -9.56
C ILE A 13 4.45 0.93 -9.41
N LEU A 14 3.48 0.27 -8.77
CA LEU A 14 3.50 -1.17 -8.58
C LEU A 14 3.33 -1.93 -9.90
N ARG A 15 2.39 -1.52 -10.75
CA ARG A 15 2.19 -2.12 -12.08
C ARG A 15 3.41 -1.93 -12.98
N GLU A 16 4.05 -0.75 -12.96
CA GLU A 16 5.30 -0.48 -13.68
C GLU A 16 6.45 -1.38 -13.21
N ARG A 17 6.42 -1.84 -11.95
CA ARG A 17 7.38 -2.79 -11.38
C ARG A 17 6.97 -4.27 -11.53
N GLY A 18 5.89 -4.57 -12.23
CA GLY A 18 5.44 -5.93 -12.53
C GLY A 18 4.53 -6.56 -11.47
N TYR A 19 4.05 -5.79 -10.49
CA TYR A 19 3.05 -6.27 -9.54
C TYR A 19 1.66 -6.32 -10.19
N VAL A 20 0.89 -7.33 -9.82
CA VAL A 20 -0.54 -7.38 -10.10
C VAL A 20 -1.26 -6.65 -8.97
N THR A 21 -2.17 -5.75 -9.31
CA THR A 21 -2.87 -4.90 -8.35
C THR A 21 -4.38 -5.01 -8.53
N GLU A 22 -5.10 -5.08 -7.41
CA GLU A 22 -6.57 -5.15 -7.36
C GLU A 22 -7.07 -4.12 -6.35
N ARG A 23 -8.01 -3.27 -6.79
CA ARG A 23 -8.64 -2.25 -5.93
C ARG A 23 -9.81 -2.87 -5.18
N LEU A 24 -9.88 -2.64 -3.88
CA LEU A 24 -10.89 -3.13 -2.97
C LEU A 24 -11.41 -1.98 -2.09
N ILE A 25 -12.59 -2.17 -1.52
CA ILE A 25 -13.12 -1.31 -0.46
C ILE A 25 -13.37 -2.20 0.76
N GLU A 26 -12.73 -1.88 1.88
CA GLU A 26 -12.92 -2.57 3.15
C GLU A 26 -13.24 -1.54 4.23
N GLU A 27 -14.33 -1.75 4.99
CA GLU A 27 -14.72 -0.86 6.09
C GLU A 27 -14.91 0.61 5.66
N GLY A 28 -15.26 0.86 4.40
CA GLY A 28 -15.39 2.20 3.82
C GLY A 28 -14.07 2.84 3.40
N GLU A 29 -12.95 2.13 3.54
CA GLU A 29 -11.63 2.61 3.16
C GLU A 29 -11.14 1.97 1.85
N HIS A 30 -10.31 2.71 1.11
CA HIS A 30 -9.67 2.19 -0.09
C HIS A 30 -8.55 1.22 0.28
N VAL A 31 -8.58 0.04 -0.31
CA VAL A 31 -7.54 -0.98 -0.13
C VAL A 31 -7.00 -1.38 -1.50
N LEU A 32 -5.68 -1.43 -1.64
CA LEU A 32 -5.01 -1.97 -2.80
C LEU A 32 -4.39 -3.30 -2.42
N LYS A 33 -4.93 -4.37 -2.97
CA LYS A 33 -4.33 -5.70 -2.91
C LYS A 33 -3.27 -5.79 -4.00
N VAL A 34 -2.09 -6.26 -3.62
CA VAL A 34 -0.91 -6.27 -4.49
C VAL A 34 -0.28 -7.64 -4.40
N SER A 35 0.05 -8.22 -5.56
CA SER A 35 0.70 -9.53 -5.64
C SER A 35 1.85 -9.55 -6.62
N LEU A 36 2.84 -10.38 -6.30
CA LEU A 36 3.98 -10.66 -7.17
C LEU A 36 4.38 -12.13 -6.99
N GLY A 37 4.02 -12.96 -7.97
CA GLY A 37 4.16 -14.41 -7.85
C GLY A 37 3.24 -14.96 -6.75
N GLN A 38 3.82 -15.62 -5.74
CA GLN A 38 3.08 -16.15 -4.59
C GLN A 38 2.90 -15.13 -3.46
N LYS A 39 3.54 -13.95 -3.55
CA LYS A 39 3.49 -12.94 -2.51
C LYS A 39 2.19 -12.15 -2.61
N LEU A 40 1.53 -11.94 -1.48
CA LEU A 40 0.34 -11.12 -1.38
C LEU A 40 0.46 -10.10 -0.24
N ALA A 41 0.14 -8.84 -0.54
CA ALA A 41 0.02 -7.77 0.43
C ALA A 41 -1.24 -6.94 0.20
N PHE A 42 -1.70 -6.29 1.26
CA PHE A 42 -2.84 -5.38 1.26
C PHE A 42 -2.36 -4.02 1.78
N ILE A 43 -2.61 -2.98 1.01
CA ILE A 43 -2.27 -1.60 1.31
C ILE A 43 -3.58 -0.86 1.56
N ARG A 44 -3.88 -0.56 2.82
CA ARG A 44 -5.07 0.22 3.19
C ARG A 44 -4.70 1.69 3.30
N PHE A 45 -5.48 2.53 2.63
CA PHE A 45 -5.30 3.97 2.55
C PHE A 45 -6.21 4.62 3.59
N HIS A 46 -5.66 4.85 4.78
CA HIS A 46 -6.44 5.38 5.89
C HIS A 46 -6.69 6.88 5.69
N GLU A 47 -7.96 7.27 5.72
CA GLU A 47 -8.40 8.65 5.57
C GLU A 47 -8.70 9.28 6.93
N GLU A 48 -8.27 10.52 7.14
CA GLU A 48 -8.76 11.37 8.21
C GLU A 48 -9.05 12.78 7.68
N LYS A 49 -10.26 13.29 7.93
CA LYS A 49 -10.70 14.63 7.49
C LYS A 49 -10.56 14.85 5.97
N GLY A 50 -10.80 13.82 5.15
CA GLY A 50 -10.71 13.90 3.68
C GLY A 50 -9.28 13.90 3.13
N LEU A 51 -8.29 13.59 3.97
CA LEU A 51 -6.88 13.52 3.60
C LEU A 51 -6.30 12.14 3.94
N LEU A 52 -5.39 11.66 3.11
CA LEU A 52 -4.61 10.47 3.43
C LEU A 52 -3.77 10.74 4.70
N LYS A 53 -3.99 9.93 5.74
CA LYS A 53 -3.25 10.01 7.00
C LYS A 53 -2.12 8.98 7.08
N GLU A 54 -2.40 7.73 6.71
CA GLU A 54 -1.41 6.64 6.80
C GLU A 54 -1.70 5.51 5.80
N LEU A 55 -0.67 4.71 5.52
CA LEU A 55 -0.79 3.49 4.74
C LEU A 55 -0.58 2.29 5.66
N ARG A 56 -1.61 1.46 5.81
CA ARG A 56 -1.51 0.24 6.62
C ARG A 56 -1.23 -0.95 5.72
N LEU A 57 -0.21 -1.72 6.08
CA LEU A 57 0.27 -2.84 5.31
C LEU A 57 0.08 -4.15 6.01
N ARG A 58 -0.56 -5.09 5.31
CA ARG A 58 -0.74 -6.45 5.78
C ARG A 58 -0.20 -7.40 4.73
N TYR A 59 0.75 -8.24 5.12
CA TYR A 59 1.24 -9.35 4.29
C TYR A 59 0.46 -10.62 4.65
N GLU A 60 0.10 -11.44 3.67
CA GLU A 60 -0.63 -12.69 3.94
C GLU A 60 0.27 -13.74 4.60
N GLU A 61 1.55 -13.80 4.19
CA GLU A 61 2.51 -14.82 4.62
C GLU A 61 3.20 -14.52 5.96
N VAL A 62 2.97 -13.33 6.54
CA VAL A 62 3.58 -12.91 7.81
C VAL A 62 2.50 -12.53 8.81
N PRO A 63 2.38 -13.20 9.97
CA PRO A 63 1.48 -12.77 11.02
C PRO A 63 1.98 -11.44 11.61
N GLY A 64 1.33 -10.35 11.22
CA GLY A 64 1.64 -9.00 11.72
C GLY A 64 1.14 -7.89 10.80
N LEU A 65 0.57 -6.84 11.38
CA LEU A 65 0.24 -5.61 10.66
C LEU A 65 1.48 -4.71 10.68
N THR A 66 2.06 -4.40 9.52
CA THR A 66 3.08 -3.36 9.42
C THR A 66 2.38 -2.04 9.17
N VAL A 67 2.38 -1.14 10.15
CA VAL A 67 1.81 0.20 9.96
C VAL A 67 2.91 1.12 9.46
N LEU A 68 2.81 1.60 8.22
CA LEU A 68 3.65 2.67 7.71
C LEU A 68 2.89 3.99 7.89
N LYS A 69 3.23 4.69 8.99
CA LYS A 69 2.77 6.06 9.18
C LYS A 69 3.42 6.95 8.13
N CYS A 70 2.67 7.28 7.08
CA CYS A 70 3.05 8.29 6.12
C CYS A 70 2.72 9.67 6.70
N ASP A 71 3.37 10.06 7.80
CA ASP A 71 3.19 11.36 8.47
C ASP A 71 3.59 12.55 7.56
N GLN A 72 4.13 12.29 6.37
CA GLN A 72 4.42 13.31 5.36
C GLN A 72 3.61 13.07 4.08
N PRO A 73 2.66 13.96 3.73
CA PRO A 73 1.82 13.85 2.54
C PRO A 73 2.61 13.98 1.22
N GLU A 74 3.90 14.29 1.26
CA GLU A 74 4.74 14.53 0.09
C GLU A 74 5.46 13.28 -0.44
N LYS A 75 5.38 12.13 0.25
CA LYS A 75 6.16 10.95 -0.15
C LYS A 75 5.42 9.60 -0.07
N PRO A 76 4.23 9.44 -0.67
CA PRO A 76 3.68 8.09 -0.89
C PRO A 76 4.69 7.20 -1.61
N ALA A 77 5.46 7.75 -2.56
CA ALA A 77 6.58 7.07 -3.21
C ALA A 77 7.57 6.44 -2.24
N ARG A 78 7.97 7.16 -1.18
CA ARG A 78 8.93 6.65 -0.20
C ARG A 78 8.31 5.62 0.74
N CYS A 79 7.03 5.79 1.08
CA CYS A 79 6.28 4.75 1.79
C CYS A 79 6.17 3.47 0.96
N ILE A 80 5.95 3.57 -0.36
CA ILE A 80 5.96 2.43 -1.29
C ILE A 80 7.36 1.82 -1.37
N GLU A 81 8.42 2.61 -1.44
CA GLU A 81 9.78 2.05 -1.49
C GLU A 81 10.13 1.27 -0.22
N GLU A 82 9.76 1.76 0.96
CA GLU A 82 9.90 1.01 2.21
C GLU A 82 9.03 -0.25 2.23
N LEU A 83 7.81 -0.16 1.71
CA LEU A 83 6.87 -1.27 1.55
C LEU A 83 7.43 -2.38 0.65
N LEU A 84 8.03 -1.97 -0.47
CA LEU A 84 8.72 -2.85 -1.41
C LEU A 84 10.00 -3.44 -0.81
N SER A 85 10.75 -2.67 -0.03
CA SER A 85 11.98 -3.11 0.64
C SER A 85 11.72 -4.09 1.79
N ARG A 86 10.54 -4.03 2.41
CA ARG A 86 10.13 -4.92 3.50
C ARG A 86 9.34 -6.13 3.04
N MET A 87 8.94 -6.20 1.77
CA MET A 87 8.47 -7.47 1.21
C MET A 87 9.61 -8.47 1.27
N PRO A 88 9.48 -9.59 2.01
CA PRO A 88 10.56 -10.55 2.13
C PRO A 88 10.95 -11.02 0.73
N ALA A 89 12.11 -10.58 0.25
CA ALA A 89 12.80 -11.22 -0.85
C ALA A 89 13.31 -12.54 -0.28
N ARG A 90 12.79 -13.68 -0.79
CA ARG A 90 13.51 -14.92 -0.51
C ARG A 90 14.84 -14.85 -1.26
N GLY A 91 15.92 -14.78 -0.48
CA GLY A 91 17.07 -15.64 -0.72
C GLY A 91 16.73 -17.08 -0.33
#